data_AF-A0A846ZE99-F1
#
_entry.id   AF-A0A846ZE99-F1
#
_cell.length_a   1.000
_cell.length_b   1.000
_cell.length_c   1.000
_cell.angle_alpha   90.00
_cell.angle_beta   90.00
_cell.angle_gamma   90.00
#
_symmetry.space_group_name_H-M   'P 1'
#
loop_
_entity.id
_entity.type
_entity.pdbx_description
1 polymer ?
#
loop_
_entity_poly.entity_id
_entity_poly.type
_entity_poly.pdbx_seq_one_letter_code
_entity_poly.pdbx_strand_id
1 'polypeptide(L)'
;MALHSPTLTNAITIHDFPLAHPSVQLLQDGRVLAVGARARWRQDGPDRDAIIYSADGAALAAETLGNGIEHVFATRTGHIWVGYFDEGVFGNYDWGGPGGREPIGSCGLTRFSPNLQIDWRFPYHADEPWGVIDDCYALNVDAHTVWTCYYTGFPIVRVHDGELTGWDGDGTAAKALITDGSRIALYGGYGADRDRLVASQLTDSRMRSTGEFQVVLPDGQELPSDACVIGRGPDLHILTSTDWHRLNLGDIPAGP
;
A
#
# COMPACT_ATOMS: atom_id res chain seq x y z
N MET A 1 12.21 22.51 9.98
CA MET A 1 11.89 21.27 10.71
C MET A 1 10.82 21.57 11.73
N ALA A 2 9.58 21.10 11.52
CA ALA A 2 8.52 21.21 12.52
C ALA A 2 8.58 19.95 13.39
N LEU A 3 8.96 20.10 14.67
CA LEU A 3 8.92 18.99 15.62
C LEU A 3 7.45 18.77 15.99
N HIS A 4 6.84 17.70 15.49
CA HIS A 4 5.52 17.27 15.95
C HIS A 4 5.72 16.37 17.17
N SER A 5 5.45 16.91 18.36
CA SER A 5 5.45 16.14 19.61
C SER A 5 4.00 15.92 20.06
N PRO A 6 3.30 14.89 19.55
CA PRO A 6 1.95 14.60 20.01
C PRO A 6 2.01 14.24 21.51
N THR A 7 1.20 14.92 22.32
CA THR A 7 1.01 14.50 23.72
C THR A 7 0.08 13.29 23.70
N LEU A 8 0.54 12.14 24.22
CA LEU A 8 -0.31 10.97 24.37
C LEU A 8 -1.49 11.32 25.29
N THR A 9 -2.70 11.30 24.75
CA THR A 9 -3.92 11.65 25.49
C THR A 9 -4.62 10.42 26.07
N ASN A 10 -4.56 9.29 25.38
CA ASN A 10 -5.17 8.04 25.80
C ASN A 10 -4.39 6.84 25.25
N ALA A 11 -4.41 5.72 25.96
CA ALA A 11 -3.86 4.44 25.52
C ALA A 11 -4.86 3.34 25.86
N ILE A 12 -5.22 2.54 24.85
CA ILE A 12 -6.19 1.47 24.98
C ILE A 12 -5.53 0.17 24.52
N THR A 13 -5.68 -0.86 25.34
CA THR A 13 -5.16 -2.19 25.04
C THR A 13 -6.28 -3.04 24.43
N ILE A 14 -6.04 -3.53 23.21
CA ILE A 14 -6.86 -4.58 22.61
C ILE A 14 -6.30 -5.92 23.11
N HIS A 15 -7.05 -6.58 23.98
CA HIS A 15 -6.72 -7.91 24.46
C HIS A 15 -7.08 -8.98 23.40
N ASP A 16 -6.36 -10.10 23.41
CA ASP A 16 -6.58 -11.24 22.50
C ASP A 16 -6.54 -10.89 21.00
N PHE A 17 -5.59 -10.03 20.61
CA PHE A 17 -5.41 -9.60 19.22
C PHE A 17 -5.01 -10.77 18.31
N PRO A 18 -5.86 -11.21 17.36
CA PRO A 18 -5.69 -12.50 16.67
C PRO A 18 -4.87 -12.40 15.38
N LEU A 19 -4.45 -11.20 14.97
CA LEU A 19 -3.82 -10.96 13.68
C LEU A 19 -2.29 -11.00 13.77
N ALA A 20 -1.66 -11.73 12.86
CA ALA A 20 -0.21 -11.73 12.71
C ALA A 20 0.24 -10.68 11.68
N HIS A 21 1.36 -10.01 11.95
CA HIS A 21 1.95 -8.97 11.09
C HIS A 21 0.92 -7.92 10.63
N PRO A 22 0.21 -7.25 11.56
CA PRO A 22 -0.91 -6.40 11.19
C PRO A 22 -0.45 -5.09 10.55
N SER A 23 -1.16 -4.67 9.52
CA SER A 23 -1.26 -3.26 9.13
C SER A 23 -2.41 -2.60 9.90
N VAL A 24 -2.22 -1.34 10.29
CA VAL A 24 -3.21 -0.58 11.06
C VAL A 24 -3.55 0.70 10.32
N GLN A 25 -4.85 0.98 10.17
CA GLN A 25 -5.36 2.19 9.53
C GLN A 25 -6.38 2.89 10.44
N LEU A 26 -6.30 4.23 10.49
CA LEU A 26 -7.31 5.03 11.16
C LEU A 26 -8.55 5.16 10.27
N LEU A 27 -9.72 5.03 10.90
CA LEU A 27 -11.02 5.28 10.29
C LEU A 27 -11.69 6.49 10.97
N GLN A 28 -12.86 6.87 10.47
CA GLN A 28 -13.66 7.93 11.07
C GLN A 28 -14.06 7.61 12.53
N ASP A 29 -14.26 8.66 13.32
CA ASP A 29 -14.73 8.61 14.72
C ASP A 29 -13.78 7.86 15.66
N GLY A 30 -12.48 7.85 15.35
CA GLY A 30 -11.46 7.19 16.17
C GLY A 30 -11.47 5.67 16.07
N ARG A 31 -12.25 5.09 15.16
CA ARG A 31 -12.20 3.65 14.85
C ARG A 31 -10.87 3.29 14.20
N VAL A 32 -10.47 2.04 14.40
CA VAL A 32 -9.22 1.50 13.88
C VAL A 32 -9.51 0.24 13.08
N LEU A 33 -8.97 0.15 11.87
CA LEU A 33 -8.92 -1.10 11.11
C LEU A 33 -7.56 -1.76 11.35
N ALA A 34 -7.56 -3.01 11.78
CA ALA A 34 -6.38 -3.86 11.79
C ALA A 34 -6.54 -4.97 10.75
N VAL A 35 -5.51 -5.20 9.94
CA VAL A 35 -5.51 -6.21 8.87
C VAL A 35 -4.26 -7.06 8.94
N GLY A 36 -4.40 -8.37 9.10
CA GLY A 36 -3.29 -9.32 8.99
C GLY A 36 -2.98 -9.63 7.52
N ALA A 37 -1.70 -9.84 7.20
CA ALA A 37 -1.30 -10.08 5.81
C ALA A 37 -1.67 -11.46 5.26
N ARG A 38 -2.03 -12.40 6.15
CA ARG A 38 -2.23 -13.82 5.85
C ARG A 38 -3.62 -14.27 6.27
N ALA A 39 -4.30 -14.98 5.39
CA ALA A 39 -5.61 -15.56 5.65
C ALA A 39 -5.72 -16.94 5.00
N ARG A 40 -5.99 -17.99 5.77
CA ARG A 40 -6.20 -19.33 5.23
C ARG A 40 -7.63 -19.51 4.76
N TRP A 41 -7.80 -20.12 3.59
CA TRP A 41 -9.10 -20.61 3.16
C TRP A 41 -9.42 -21.93 3.86
N ARG A 42 -10.63 -22.08 4.38
CA ARG A 42 -11.16 -23.35 4.90
C ARG A 42 -12.58 -23.57 4.42
N GLN A 43 -13.01 -24.82 4.40
CA GLN A 43 -14.36 -25.19 3.94
C GLN A 43 -15.48 -24.57 4.80
N ASP A 44 -15.23 -24.39 6.10
CA ASP A 44 -16.14 -23.78 7.06
C ASP A 44 -16.07 -22.24 7.08
N GLY A 45 -15.11 -21.66 6.36
CA GLY A 45 -14.96 -20.23 6.17
C GLY A 45 -13.49 -19.80 6.21
N PRO A 46 -13.07 -18.82 5.38
CA PRO A 46 -11.72 -18.28 5.46
C PRO A 46 -11.47 -17.55 6.79
N ASP A 47 -10.18 -17.40 7.13
CA ASP A 47 -9.76 -16.52 8.23
C ASP A 47 -10.32 -15.11 8.05
N ARG A 48 -10.75 -14.50 9.15
CA ARG A 48 -11.15 -13.08 9.20
C ARG A 48 -9.94 -12.26 9.59
N ASP A 49 -9.19 -11.86 8.57
CA ASP A 49 -7.94 -11.13 8.68
C ASP A 49 -8.12 -9.62 8.85
N ALA A 50 -9.33 -9.08 8.71
CA ALA A 50 -9.62 -7.67 8.95
C ALA A 50 -10.63 -7.48 10.08
N ILE A 51 -10.28 -6.63 11.05
CA ILE A 51 -11.12 -6.32 12.20
C ILE A 51 -11.20 -4.81 12.39
N ILE A 52 -12.42 -4.28 12.45
CA ILE A 52 -12.67 -2.88 12.83
C ILE A 52 -12.90 -2.84 14.34
N TYR A 53 -12.11 -2.02 15.04
CA TYR A 53 -12.26 -1.73 16.45
C TYR A 53 -12.87 -0.34 16.66
N SER A 54 -13.66 -0.19 17.73
CA SER A 54 -14.09 1.11 18.23
C SER A 54 -12.90 1.90 18.79
N ALA A 55 -13.11 3.19 19.03
CA ALA A 55 -12.14 4.01 19.74
C ALA A 55 -11.79 3.44 21.13
N ASP A 56 -12.71 2.68 21.75
CA ASP A 56 -12.56 2.02 23.06
C ASP A 56 -11.95 0.61 22.97
N GLY A 57 -11.57 0.14 21.77
CA GLY A 57 -10.95 -1.18 21.56
C GLY A 57 -11.94 -2.35 21.43
N ALA A 58 -13.24 -2.10 21.33
CA ALA A 58 -14.23 -3.16 21.10
C ALA A 58 -14.28 -3.56 19.62
N ALA A 59 -14.24 -4.86 19.32
CA ALA A 59 -14.40 -5.34 17.94
C ALA A 59 -15.83 -5.09 17.44
N LEU A 60 -15.96 -4.33 16.36
CA LEU A 60 -17.23 -3.92 15.75
C LEU A 60 -17.61 -4.77 14.54
N ALA A 61 -16.62 -5.16 13.73
CA ALA A 61 -16.81 -6.00 12.54
C ALA A 61 -15.54 -6.80 12.27
N ALA A 62 -15.70 -7.99 11.68
CA ALA A 62 -14.58 -8.83 11.26
C ALA A 62 -14.94 -9.53 9.96
N GLU A 63 -14.12 -9.35 8.92
CA GLU A 63 -14.33 -9.91 7.58
C GLU A 63 -13.00 -10.41 7.01
N THR A 64 -13.07 -11.08 5.85
CA THR A 64 -11.91 -11.55 5.10
C THR A 64 -11.60 -10.59 3.95
N LEU A 65 -10.43 -9.97 3.96
CA LEU A 65 -9.90 -9.19 2.84
C LEU A 65 -9.04 -10.05 1.91
N GLY A 66 -8.40 -11.11 2.41
CA GLY A 66 -7.79 -12.15 1.58
C GLY A 66 -6.33 -12.42 1.94
N ASN A 67 -5.81 -13.54 1.45
CA ASN A 67 -4.40 -13.86 1.69
C ASN A 67 -3.46 -12.96 0.88
N GLY A 68 -2.23 -12.80 1.35
CA GLY A 68 -1.14 -12.24 0.57
C GLY A 68 -1.28 -10.73 0.38
N ILE A 69 -1.67 -10.03 1.44
CA ILE A 69 -1.81 -8.58 1.42
C ILE A 69 -0.44 -7.93 1.61
N GLU A 70 -0.07 -7.04 0.68
CA GLU A 70 1.15 -6.24 0.73
C GLU A 70 0.87 -4.84 1.30
N HIS A 71 -0.20 -4.19 0.84
CA HIS A 71 -0.54 -2.82 1.22
C HIS A 71 -2.00 -2.70 1.67
N VAL A 72 -2.24 -1.92 2.73
CA VAL A 72 -3.59 -1.57 3.20
C VAL A 72 -3.67 -0.08 3.47
N PHE A 73 -4.60 0.60 2.81
CA PHE A 73 -4.82 2.02 2.99
C PHE A 73 -6.31 2.36 3.09
N ALA A 74 -6.69 3.04 4.18
CA ALA A 74 -8.02 3.63 4.30
C ALA A 74 -8.04 5.03 3.67
N THR A 75 -9.17 5.41 3.07
CA THR A 75 -9.46 6.78 2.64
C THR A 75 -10.21 7.52 3.76
N ARG A 76 -10.30 8.84 3.65
CA ARG A 76 -11.11 9.65 4.58
C ARG A 76 -12.60 9.29 4.54
N THR A 77 -13.08 8.70 3.45
CA THR A 77 -14.48 8.24 3.31
C THR A 77 -14.69 6.84 3.88
N GLY A 78 -13.64 6.20 4.42
CA GLY A 78 -13.68 4.87 5.01
C GLY A 78 -13.56 3.72 4.01
N HIS A 79 -13.38 4.01 2.72
CA HIS A 79 -13.05 2.95 1.75
C HIS A 79 -11.63 2.45 2.00
N ILE A 80 -11.40 1.17 1.75
CA ILE A 80 -10.14 0.50 2.04
C ILE A 80 -9.60 -0.06 0.74
N TRP A 81 -8.37 0.32 0.40
CA TRP A 81 -7.66 -0.20 -0.74
C TRP A 81 -6.64 -1.22 -0.27
N VAL A 82 -6.65 -2.39 -0.91
CA VAL A 82 -5.81 -3.53 -0.58
C VAL A 82 -5.04 -3.95 -1.83
N GLY A 83 -3.73 -3.83 -1.77
CA GLY A 83 -2.80 -4.37 -2.77
C GLY A 83 -2.28 -5.73 -2.31
N TYR A 84 -2.19 -6.69 -3.23
CA TYR A 84 -1.76 -8.05 -2.93
C TYR A 84 -0.41 -8.36 -3.60
N PHE A 85 0.44 -9.12 -2.93
CA PHE A 85 1.63 -9.71 -3.55
C PHE A 85 1.28 -11.05 -4.21
N ASP A 86 2.25 -11.66 -4.89
CA ASP A 86 2.08 -12.83 -5.76
C ASP A 86 1.27 -13.99 -5.15
N GLU A 87 1.50 -14.34 -3.88
CA GLU A 87 0.75 -15.40 -3.21
C GLU A 87 -0.72 -15.05 -2.93
N GLY A 88 -1.06 -13.76 -2.88
CA GLY A 88 -2.44 -13.27 -2.79
C GLY A 88 -3.14 -13.21 -4.14
N VAL A 89 -2.36 -13.04 -5.21
CA VAL A 89 -2.84 -13.03 -6.61
C VAL A 89 -3.04 -14.45 -7.13
N PHE A 90 -2.00 -15.28 -7.08
CA PHE A 90 -2.01 -16.63 -7.63
C PHE A 90 -2.61 -17.68 -6.69
N GLY A 91 -2.62 -17.37 -5.39
CA GLY A 91 -3.14 -18.24 -4.34
C GLY A 91 -2.04 -18.97 -3.57
N ASN A 92 -2.23 -19.00 -2.25
CA ASN A 92 -1.49 -19.77 -1.27
C ASN A 92 -2.43 -19.99 -0.07
N TYR A 93 -2.03 -20.76 0.95
CA TYR A 93 -2.87 -21.01 2.14
C TYR A 93 -4.27 -21.56 1.77
N ASP A 94 -4.27 -22.58 0.90
CA ASP A 94 -5.45 -23.30 0.41
C ASP A 94 -6.38 -22.49 -0.53
N TRP A 95 -6.04 -21.23 -0.83
CA TRP A 95 -6.67 -20.47 -1.92
C TRP A 95 -6.16 -20.95 -3.29
N GLY A 96 -7.03 -20.94 -4.31
CA GLY A 96 -6.70 -21.25 -5.71
C GLY A 96 -6.36 -22.72 -6.01
N GLY A 97 -6.20 -23.57 -5.00
CA GLY A 97 -5.90 -24.99 -5.15
C GLY A 97 -7.12 -25.87 -5.47
N PRO A 98 -6.92 -27.19 -5.70
CA PRO A 98 -8.02 -28.14 -5.91
C PRO A 98 -9.02 -28.13 -4.75
N GLY A 99 -10.25 -27.70 -5.03
CA GLY A 99 -11.31 -27.56 -4.02
C GLY A 99 -11.26 -26.26 -3.21
N GLY A 100 -10.24 -25.43 -3.41
CA GLY A 100 -10.12 -24.08 -2.86
C GLY A 100 -10.88 -23.05 -3.71
N ARG A 101 -11.20 -21.90 -3.10
CA ARG A 101 -11.81 -20.78 -3.81
C ARG A 101 -10.73 -19.94 -4.49
N GLU A 102 -11.08 -19.29 -5.60
CA GLU A 102 -10.25 -18.26 -6.21
C GLU A 102 -9.82 -17.22 -5.14
N PRO A 103 -8.53 -16.83 -5.11
CA PRO A 103 -8.06 -15.80 -4.19
C PRO A 103 -8.87 -14.51 -4.31
N ILE A 104 -9.19 -13.88 -3.17
CA ILE A 104 -9.87 -12.57 -3.21
C ILE A 104 -9.02 -11.55 -3.96
N GLY A 105 -7.70 -11.61 -3.74
CA GLY A 105 -6.69 -10.77 -4.37
C GLY A 105 -6.29 -11.15 -5.79
N SER A 106 -7.04 -12.02 -6.49
CA SER A 106 -6.68 -12.46 -7.86
C SER A 106 -6.55 -11.34 -8.89
N CYS A 107 -7.10 -10.15 -8.60
CA CYS A 107 -6.95 -8.94 -9.42
C CYS A 107 -5.77 -8.03 -8.99
N GLY A 108 -5.02 -8.40 -7.96
CA GLY A 108 -3.86 -7.67 -7.40
C GLY A 108 -4.15 -6.34 -6.70
N LEU A 109 -5.28 -5.69 -6.98
CA LEU A 109 -5.74 -4.49 -6.26
C LEU A 109 -7.27 -4.50 -6.11
N THR A 110 -7.76 -4.39 -4.88
CA THR A 110 -9.19 -4.39 -4.56
C THR A 110 -9.56 -3.19 -3.69
N ARG A 111 -10.74 -2.61 -3.91
CA ARG A 111 -11.36 -1.66 -2.99
C ARG A 111 -12.52 -2.31 -2.25
N PHE A 112 -12.54 -2.07 -0.95
CA PHE A 112 -13.61 -2.43 -0.05
C PHE A 112 -14.32 -1.17 0.45
N SER A 113 -15.63 -1.28 0.56
CA SER A 113 -16.50 -0.30 1.22
C SER A 113 -16.16 -0.18 2.72
N PRO A 114 -16.67 0.86 3.41
CA PRO A 114 -16.52 1.00 4.85
C PRO A 114 -17.07 -0.17 5.69
N ASN A 115 -17.90 -1.03 5.09
CA ASN A 115 -18.45 -2.24 5.71
C ASN A 115 -17.66 -3.51 5.34
N LEU A 116 -16.42 -3.35 4.86
CA LEU A 116 -15.51 -4.44 4.45
C LEU A 116 -16.05 -5.33 3.32
N GLN A 117 -16.98 -4.82 2.51
CA GLN A 117 -17.49 -5.51 1.33
C GLN A 117 -16.78 -5.00 0.07
N ILE A 118 -16.38 -5.89 -0.82
CA ILE A 118 -15.76 -5.54 -2.11
C ILE A 118 -16.74 -4.68 -2.93
N ASP A 119 -16.28 -3.53 -3.40
CA ASP A 119 -17.07 -2.66 -4.28
C ASP A 119 -16.34 -2.22 -5.56
N TRP A 120 -15.06 -2.56 -5.71
CA TRP A 120 -14.29 -2.40 -6.94
C TRP A 120 -13.12 -3.38 -6.99
N ARG A 121 -12.76 -3.83 -8.19
CA ARG A 121 -11.62 -4.69 -8.48
C ARG A 121 -10.86 -4.12 -9.67
N PHE A 122 -9.53 -4.25 -9.66
CA PHE A 122 -8.72 -3.89 -10.82
C PHE A 122 -9.13 -4.75 -12.02
N PRO A 123 -9.30 -4.17 -13.23
CA PRO A 123 -9.65 -4.93 -14.41
C PRO A 123 -8.60 -6.01 -14.70
N TYR A 124 -9.05 -7.27 -14.69
CA TYR A 124 -8.20 -8.43 -14.95
C TYR A 124 -8.59 -9.02 -16.31
N HIS A 125 -8.14 -8.40 -17.40
CA HIS A 125 -8.35 -8.91 -18.75
C HIS A 125 -7.14 -8.67 -19.66
N ALA A 126 -6.92 -9.59 -20.60
CA ALA A 126 -5.74 -9.65 -21.46
C ALA A 126 -5.53 -8.41 -22.36
N ASP A 127 -6.57 -7.62 -22.56
CA ASP A 127 -6.54 -6.43 -23.42
C ASP A 127 -6.28 -5.11 -22.64
N GLU A 128 -6.05 -5.16 -21.32
CA GLU A 128 -5.62 -3.95 -20.58
C GLU A 128 -4.21 -3.53 -21.05
N PRO A 129 -4.01 -2.27 -21.50
CA PRO A 129 -2.74 -1.81 -22.04
C PRO A 129 -1.58 -1.84 -21.02
N TRP A 130 -1.90 -1.91 -19.72
CA TRP A 130 -0.92 -1.95 -18.63
C TRP A 130 -0.84 -3.32 -17.95
N GLY A 131 -1.44 -4.35 -18.56
CA GLY A 131 -1.38 -5.73 -18.08
C GLY A 131 -2.11 -5.98 -16.77
N VAL A 132 -1.79 -7.13 -16.16
CA VAL A 132 -2.33 -7.57 -14.88
C VAL A 132 -1.36 -7.26 -13.74
N ILE A 133 -1.89 -7.17 -12.52
CA ILE A 133 -1.08 -7.01 -11.31
C ILE A 133 -0.77 -8.41 -10.79
N ASP A 134 0.46 -8.87 -11.03
CA ASP A 134 0.96 -10.12 -10.44
C ASP A 134 1.44 -9.89 -9.01
N ASP A 135 1.91 -8.69 -8.69
CA ASP A 135 2.40 -8.29 -7.38
C ASP A 135 2.31 -6.75 -7.24
N CYS A 136 1.57 -6.25 -6.25
CA CYS A 136 1.39 -4.84 -5.98
C CYS A 136 2.56 -4.28 -5.16
N TYR A 137 3.63 -3.94 -5.87
CA TYR A 137 4.91 -3.49 -5.30
C TYR A 137 4.82 -2.20 -4.50
N ALA A 138 4.07 -1.21 -4.98
CA ALA A 138 3.86 0.04 -4.28
C ALA A 138 2.44 0.55 -4.48
N LEU A 139 1.87 1.14 -3.42
CA LEU A 139 0.53 1.70 -3.41
C LEU A 139 0.55 3.09 -2.75
N ASN A 140 -0.16 4.04 -3.34
CA ASN A 140 -0.44 5.34 -2.74
C ASN A 140 -1.92 5.66 -2.95
N VAL A 141 -2.58 6.06 -1.89
CA VAL A 141 -4.02 6.30 -1.88
C VAL A 141 -4.27 7.72 -1.38
N ASP A 142 -4.99 8.49 -2.16
CA ASP A 142 -5.65 9.72 -1.75
C ASP A 142 -7.17 9.51 -1.71
N ALA A 143 -7.98 10.56 -1.51
CA ALA A 143 -9.43 10.45 -1.37
C ALA A 143 -10.13 9.79 -2.57
N HIS A 144 -9.79 10.22 -3.79
CA HIS A 144 -10.41 9.75 -5.05
C HIS A 144 -9.44 9.12 -6.02
N THR A 145 -8.14 9.19 -5.70
CA THR A 145 -7.07 8.79 -6.61
C THR A 145 -6.19 7.78 -5.93
N VAL A 146 -5.98 6.66 -6.61
CA VAL A 146 -5.02 5.63 -6.21
C VAL A 146 -3.96 5.52 -7.28
N TRP A 147 -2.74 5.28 -6.85
CA TRP A 147 -1.59 5.06 -7.69
C TRP A 147 -0.96 3.75 -7.27
N THR A 148 -0.60 2.92 -8.24
CA THR A 148 0.07 1.65 -8.02
C THR A 148 1.25 1.48 -8.97
N CYS A 149 2.29 0.82 -8.50
CA CYS A 149 3.39 0.29 -9.30
C CYS A 149 3.49 -1.20 -9.03
N TYR A 150 3.55 -2.02 -10.08
CA TYR A 150 3.39 -3.47 -9.94
C TYR A 150 4.22 -4.29 -10.93
N TYR A 151 4.40 -5.57 -10.61
CA TYR A 151 5.01 -6.53 -11.52
C TYR A 151 3.98 -7.04 -12.54
N THR A 152 4.29 -7.22 -13.82
CA THR A 152 5.61 -7.14 -14.48
C THR A 152 5.88 -5.77 -15.13
N GLY A 153 7.15 -5.39 -15.26
CA GLY A 153 7.56 -4.19 -16.01
C GLY A 153 7.43 -2.86 -15.24
N PHE A 154 6.87 -2.87 -14.03
CA PHE A 154 6.76 -1.72 -13.14
C PHE A 154 6.05 -0.50 -13.75
N PRO A 155 4.90 -0.68 -14.46
CA PRO A 155 4.11 0.45 -14.90
C PRO A 155 3.58 1.24 -13.71
N ILE A 156 3.34 2.52 -13.93
CA ILE A 156 2.61 3.36 -12.98
C ILE A 156 1.18 3.43 -13.46
N VAL A 157 0.21 3.02 -12.64
CA VAL A 157 -1.20 3.16 -12.96
C VAL A 157 -1.90 3.98 -11.91
N ARG A 158 -2.61 5.00 -12.38
CA ARG A 158 -3.55 5.82 -11.63
C ARG A 158 -4.96 5.29 -11.83
N VAL A 159 -5.68 5.08 -10.74
CA VAL A 159 -7.13 4.88 -10.70
C VAL A 159 -7.75 6.15 -10.13
N HIS A 160 -8.55 6.86 -10.93
CA HIS A 160 -9.27 8.06 -10.49
C HIS A 160 -10.77 7.84 -10.71
N ASP A 161 -11.55 7.76 -9.62
CA ASP A 161 -12.98 7.45 -9.66
C ASP A 161 -13.33 6.19 -10.52
N GLY A 162 -12.42 5.21 -10.54
CA GLY A 162 -12.55 3.97 -11.29
C GLY A 162 -12.00 4.01 -12.71
N GLU A 163 -11.61 5.18 -13.22
CA GLU A 163 -10.95 5.32 -14.52
C GLU A 163 -9.44 5.08 -14.39
N LEU A 164 -8.88 4.27 -15.30
CA LEU A 164 -7.47 3.94 -15.32
C LEU A 164 -6.71 4.88 -16.26
N THR A 165 -5.56 5.37 -15.80
CA THR A 165 -4.55 6.03 -16.64
C THR A 165 -3.20 5.44 -16.26
N GLY A 166 -2.44 4.92 -17.22
CA GLY A 166 -1.15 4.33 -16.94
C GLY A 166 0.00 4.87 -17.78
N TRP A 167 1.20 4.62 -17.30
CA TRP A 167 2.46 5.00 -17.91
C TRP A 167 3.43 3.82 -17.86
N ASP A 168 4.14 3.56 -18.95
CA ASP A 168 5.21 2.58 -18.98
C ASP A 168 6.28 2.95 -17.94
N GLY A 169 6.68 1.97 -17.14
CA GLY A 169 7.82 2.09 -16.25
C GLY A 169 9.15 2.01 -17.00
N ASP A 170 10.23 2.30 -16.30
CA ASP A 170 11.60 2.11 -16.77
C ASP A 170 12.23 0.81 -16.26
N GLY A 171 11.43 -0.08 -15.66
CA GLY A 171 11.89 -1.33 -15.05
C GLY A 171 12.31 -1.18 -13.58
N THR A 172 12.15 0.01 -12.98
CA THR A 172 12.51 0.26 -11.57
C THR A 172 11.47 -0.33 -10.62
N ALA A 173 11.88 -1.35 -9.85
CA ALA A 173 11.11 -1.83 -8.72
C ALA A 173 11.01 -0.79 -7.60
N ALA A 174 9.86 -0.71 -6.96
CA ALA A 174 9.59 0.21 -5.86
C ALA A 174 8.85 -0.50 -4.72
N LYS A 175 9.04 -0.07 -3.48
CA LYS A 175 8.27 -0.51 -2.30
C LYS A 175 7.28 0.56 -1.82
N ALA A 176 7.53 1.81 -2.16
CA ALA A 176 6.65 2.93 -1.90
C ALA A 176 6.69 3.90 -3.07
N LEU A 177 5.60 4.65 -3.25
CA LEU A 177 5.52 5.68 -4.28
C LEU A 177 4.85 6.93 -3.70
N ILE A 178 5.34 8.11 -4.08
CA ILE A 178 4.78 9.41 -3.69
C ILE A 178 4.49 10.25 -4.92
N THR A 179 3.44 11.05 -4.89
CA THR A 179 3.03 11.87 -6.03
C THR A 179 2.21 13.09 -5.61
N ASP A 180 2.36 14.18 -6.37
CA ASP A 180 1.50 15.36 -6.31
C ASP A 180 0.48 15.40 -7.48
N GLY A 181 0.42 14.33 -8.28
CA GLY A 181 -0.40 14.21 -9.48
C GLY A 181 0.30 14.62 -10.78
N SER A 182 1.41 15.33 -10.70
CA SER A 182 2.22 15.77 -11.86
C SER A 182 3.63 15.15 -11.87
N ARG A 183 4.25 15.06 -10.68
CA ARG A 183 5.51 14.37 -10.42
C ARG A 183 5.25 13.10 -9.63
N ILE A 184 6.16 12.15 -9.75
CA ILE A 184 6.18 10.93 -8.94
C ILE A 184 7.60 10.70 -8.42
N ALA A 185 7.73 10.05 -7.28
CA ALA A 185 8.97 9.42 -6.89
C ALA A 185 8.73 7.99 -6.42
N LEU A 186 9.58 7.08 -6.88
CA LEU A 186 9.59 5.66 -6.53
C LEU A 186 10.69 5.41 -5.51
N TYR A 187 10.32 4.89 -4.35
CA TYR A 187 11.25 4.52 -3.29
C TYR A 187 11.42 3.01 -3.25
N GLY A 188 12.66 2.55 -3.17
CA GLY A 188 13.03 1.17 -2.94
C GLY A 188 13.74 0.51 -4.11
N GLY A 189 13.92 -0.79 -3.95
CA GLY A 189 14.72 -1.64 -4.82
C GLY A 189 15.22 -2.85 -4.05
N TYR A 190 16.19 -3.53 -4.64
CA TYR A 190 16.80 -4.74 -4.09
C TYR A 190 18.26 -4.53 -3.73
N GLY A 191 18.73 -5.21 -2.69
CA GLY A 191 20.14 -5.17 -2.28
C GLY A 191 20.58 -3.74 -1.97
N ALA A 192 21.59 -3.25 -2.71
CA ALA A 192 22.13 -1.90 -2.55
C ALA A 192 21.08 -0.80 -2.85
N ASP A 193 20.08 -1.09 -3.67
CA ASP A 193 19.06 -0.12 -4.08
C ASP A 193 17.89 -0.03 -3.10
N ARG A 194 17.96 -0.69 -1.93
CA ARG A 194 16.82 -0.79 -0.99
C ARG A 194 16.29 0.57 -0.51
N ASP A 195 17.15 1.59 -0.46
CA ASP A 195 16.82 2.95 -0.02
C ASP A 195 16.98 3.98 -1.17
N ARG A 196 16.96 3.49 -2.42
CA ARG A 196 16.98 4.33 -3.63
C ARG A 196 15.67 5.09 -3.76
N LEU A 197 15.74 6.32 -4.27
CA LEU A 197 14.61 7.14 -4.64
C LEU A 197 14.80 7.64 -6.08
N VAL A 198 13.87 7.28 -6.97
CA VAL A 198 13.87 7.73 -8.36
C VAL A 198 12.75 8.74 -8.55
N ALA A 199 13.11 10.01 -8.77
CA ALA A 199 12.15 11.08 -9.03
C ALA A 199 11.89 11.19 -10.54
N SER A 200 10.63 11.25 -10.94
CA SER A 200 10.22 11.14 -12.34
C SER A 200 9.08 12.09 -12.71
N GLN A 201 8.96 12.34 -14.02
CA GLN A 201 7.80 12.98 -14.64
C GLN A 201 7.02 11.96 -15.46
N LEU A 202 5.70 12.17 -15.54
CA LEU A 202 4.79 11.34 -16.33
C LEU A 202 4.43 12.08 -17.64
N THR A 203 4.92 11.61 -18.78
CA THR A 203 4.78 12.28 -20.10
C THR A 203 4.47 11.27 -21.19
N ASP A 204 3.57 11.57 -22.13
CA ASP A 204 3.32 10.77 -23.35
C ASP A 204 3.25 9.25 -23.08
N SER A 205 2.46 8.85 -22.08
CA SER A 205 2.29 7.47 -21.59
C SER A 205 3.55 6.77 -21.04
N ARG A 206 4.58 7.50 -20.64
CA ARG A 206 5.79 6.95 -20.01
C ARG A 206 6.20 7.70 -18.76
N MET A 207 6.81 6.99 -17.83
CA MET A 207 7.59 7.57 -16.76
C MET A 207 8.99 7.93 -17.28
N ARG A 208 9.45 9.15 -16.99
CA ARG A 208 10.81 9.60 -17.30
C ARG A 208 11.52 10.04 -16.03
N SER A 209 12.60 9.34 -15.70
CA SER A 209 13.43 9.64 -14.55
C SER A 209 14.15 10.97 -14.73
N THR A 210 14.03 11.82 -13.72
CA THR A 210 14.60 13.17 -13.63
C THR A 210 15.74 13.27 -12.61
N GLY A 211 15.85 12.28 -11.73
CA GLY A 211 16.94 12.18 -10.77
C GLY A 211 16.86 10.87 -9.99
N GLU A 212 18.01 10.40 -9.55
CA GLU A 212 18.16 9.24 -8.68
C GLU A 212 18.94 9.66 -7.43
N PHE A 213 18.46 9.21 -6.28
CA PHE A 213 18.96 9.63 -4.97
C PHE A 213 19.04 8.42 -4.03
N GLN A 214 19.91 8.51 -3.03
CA GLN A 214 19.90 7.60 -1.87
C GLN A 214 19.25 8.31 -0.69
N VAL A 215 18.22 7.71 -0.11
CA VAL A 215 17.61 8.24 1.12
C VAL A 215 18.45 7.86 2.32
N VAL A 216 18.77 8.85 3.14
CA VAL A 216 19.53 8.73 4.38
C VAL A 216 18.81 9.46 5.51
N LEU A 217 19.13 9.13 6.75
CA LEU A 217 18.68 9.88 7.93
C LEU A 217 19.27 11.31 7.92
N PRO A 218 18.69 12.26 8.69
CA PRO A 218 19.17 13.64 8.74
C PRO A 218 20.64 13.81 9.16
N ASP A 219 21.23 12.84 9.85
CA ASP A 219 22.64 12.80 10.22
C ASP A 219 23.55 12.15 9.15
N GLY A 220 22.97 11.74 8.02
CA GLY A 220 23.65 11.11 6.89
C GLY A 220 23.81 9.59 7.01
N GLN A 221 23.32 8.94 8.07
CA GLN A 221 23.38 7.49 8.21
C GLN A 221 22.37 6.78 7.29
N GLU A 222 22.68 5.54 6.94
CA GLU A 222 21.73 4.66 6.24
C GLU A 222 20.47 4.43 7.09
N LEU A 223 19.36 4.13 6.40
CA LEU A 223 18.13 3.75 7.08
C LEU A 223 18.32 2.39 7.79
N PRO A 224 17.81 2.24 9.03
CA PRO A 224 17.75 0.93 9.68
C PRO A 224 17.00 -0.09 8.83
N SER A 225 17.43 -1.34 8.84
CA SER A 225 16.81 -2.41 8.03
C SER A 225 15.36 -2.71 8.41
N ASP A 226 14.94 -2.32 9.62
CA ASP A 226 13.59 -2.46 10.15
C ASP A 226 12.76 -1.17 10.01
N ALA A 227 13.28 -0.14 9.33
CA ALA A 227 12.51 1.07 9.06
C ALA A 227 11.30 0.76 8.17
N CYS A 228 10.14 1.26 8.58
CA CYS A 228 8.92 1.18 7.78
C CYS A 228 8.80 2.42 6.90
N VAL A 229 8.65 2.23 5.59
CA VAL A 229 8.53 3.33 4.62
C VAL A 229 7.18 3.28 3.94
N ILE A 230 6.45 4.39 3.98
CA ILE A 230 5.06 4.50 3.53
C ILE A 230 4.94 5.72 2.63
N GLY A 231 4.44 5.53 1.41
CA GLY A 231 4.07 6.63 0.51
C GLY A 231 2.62 7.06 0.70
N ARG A 232 2.38 8.36 0.94
CA ARG A 232 1.02 8.90 1.09
C ARG A 232 0.92 10.30 0.49
N GLY A 233 0.16 10.44 -0.60
CA GLY A 233 0.15 11.68 -1.39
C GLY A 233 1.58 12.07 -1.78
N PRO A 234 2.00 13.33 -1.56
CA PRO A 234 3.35 13.78 -1.88
C PRO A 234 4.39 13.46 -0.78
N ASP A 235 4.00 12.81 0.32
CA ASP A 235 4.87 12.60 1.48
C ASP A 235 5.35 11.14 1.55
N LEU A 236 6.66 10.96 1.69
CA LEU A 236 7.28 9.71 2.07
C LEU A 236 7.49 9.73 3.58
N HIS A 237 6.79 8.84 4.28
CA HIS A 237 6.93 8.66 5.72
C HIS A 237 7.91 7.54 6.01
N ILE A 238 8.87 7.80 6.88
CA ILE A 238 9.88 6.83 7.32
C ILE A 238 9.76 6.73 8.83
N LEU A 239 9.37 5.56 9.31
CA LEU A 239 9.22 5.26 10.73
C LEU A 239 10.38 4.36 11.15
N THR A 240 11.19 4.85 12.08
CA THR A 240 12.19 4.06 12.80
C THR A 240 11.62 3.63 14.15
N SER A 241 12.43 2.95 14.96
CA SER A 241 12.05 2.58 16.33
C SER A 241 11.85 3.78 17.26
N THR A 242 12.45 4.93 16.93
CA THR A 242 12.47 6.13 17.79
C THR A 242 11.82 7.35 17.17
N ASP A 243 11.84 7.45 15.84
CA ASP A 243 11.57 8.67 15.13
C ASP A 243 10.62 8.47 13.95
N TRP A 244 9.89 9.53 13.64
CA TRP A 244 9.10 9.64 12.44
C TRP A 244 9.66 10.77 11.58
N HIS A 245 10.19 10.41 10.41
CA HIS A 245 10.67 11.35 9.41
C HIS A 245 9.66 11.47 8.26
N ARG A 246 9.69 12.63 7.61
CA ARG A 246 8.88 12.93 6.43
C ARG A 246 9.75 13.63 5.39
N LEU A 247 9.78 13.07 4.18
CA LEU A 247 10.35 13.69 3.00
C LEU A 247 9.21 14.04 2.03
N ASN A 248 9.04 15.32 1.72
CA ASN A 248 8.03 15.75 0.76
C ASN A 248 8.59 15.74 -0.67
N LEU A 249 7.78 15.37 -1.65
CA LEU A 249 8.15 15.37 -3.06
C LEU A 249 8.64 16.74 -3.56
N GLY A 250 8.09 17.83 -3.00
CA GLY A 250 8.51 19.20 -3.32
C GLY A 250 9.92 19.54 -2.83
N ASP A 251 10.45 18.81 -1.84
CA ASP A 251 11.81 18.99 -1.33
C ASP A 251 12.84 18.22 -2.20
N ILE A 252 12.38 17.33 -3.07
CA ILE A 252 13.24 16.58 -3.99
C ILE A 252 13.53 17.45 -5.21
N PRO A 253 14.81 17.72 -5.53
CA PRO A 253 15.18 18.51 -6.70
C PRO A 253 14.47 18.00 -7.95
N ALA A 254 13.79 18.90 -8.66
CA ALA A 254 13.42 18.61 -10.02
C ALA A 254 14.73 18.51 -10.82
N GLY A 255 14.88 17.47 -11.65
CA GLY A 255 16.01 17.39 -12.56
C GLY A 255 16.15 18.65 -13.42
N PRO A 256 17.32 18.87 -14.03
CA PRO A 256 17.52 19.97 -14.99
C PRO A 256 16.54 19.93 -16.16
#